data_AF-A0A067DW37-F1
#
_entry.id   AF-A0A067DW37-F1
#
_cell.length_a   1.000
_cell.length_b   1.000
_cell.length_c   1.000
_cell.angle_alpha   90.00
_cell.angle_beta   90.00
_cell.angle_gamma   90.00
#
_symmetry.space_group_name_H-M   'P 1'
#
loop_
_entity.id
_entity.type
_entity.pdbx_description
1 polymer ?
#
loop_
_entity_poly.entity_id
_entity_poly.type
_entity_poly.pdbx_seq_one_letter_code
_entity_poly.pdbx_strand_id
1 'polypeptide(L)'
;GSNLSTRDLQKLVQALPQYSEQIDKLSLHVEIAGKINRIIRETGLRELGQLEQDLVFGDAGFKDDITRENKLRLLMIVASIYPEKFEGEKGLNLMKLAKLTADDMTAVNNMRLLGGALESKKSTIGAFSLKFDIHKKKRAARKDRSGGEETWQLSRFYPMIEELVEKLGKNELSKDDYPCMNDPSPTFHGTTPSALTNEVPAAHSMRSRRTPTWARPRSSDDGYSSDSVLKHASSDFKKMGQRIFVFIVGGTTRSELRVCHKLTAKLNREVVLGSSSLDDPPQFITKLKMLTAHELSLDDIQI
;
A
#
# COMPACT_ATOMS: atom_id res chain seq x y z
N GLY A 1 -33.61 10.06 42.06
CA GLY A 1 -33.23 8.72 41.57
C GLY A 1 -34.37 8.18 40.74
N SER A 2 -34.21 8.13 39.42
CA SER A 2 -35.22 7.57 38.51
C SER A 2 -35.12 6.05 38.54
N ASN A 3 -36.12 5.39 39.11
CA ASN A 3 -36.26 3.94 39.05
C ASN A 3 -36.33 3.50 37.58
N LEU A 4 -35.39 2.67 37.14
CA LEU A 4 -35.41 2.07 35.80
C LEU A 4 -36.76 1.40 35.56
N SER A 5 -37.40 1.68 34.42
CA SER A 5 -38.64 1.02 34.03
C SER A 5 -38.39 -0.48 33.78
N THR A 6 -39.37 -1.33 34.04
CA THR A 6 -39.32 -2.76 33.69
C THR A 6 -39.06 -2.99 32.20
N ARG A 7 -39.51 -2.07 31.34
CA ARG A 7 -39.21 -2.07 29.90
C ARG A 7 -37.74 -1.76 29.60
N ASP A 8 -37.11 -0.89 30.38
CA ASP A 8 -35.67 -0.57 30.23
C ASP A 8 -34.81 -1.73 30.71
N LEU A 9 -35.22 -2.41 31.79
CA LEU A 9 -34.63 -3.67 32.25
C LEU A 9 -34.72 -4.76 31.17
N GLN A 10 -35.87 -4.91 30.51
CA GLN A 10 -36.05 -5.89 29.45
C GLN A 10 -35.15 -5.60 28.23
N LYS A 11 -35.04 -4.33 27.82
CA LYS A 11 -34.11 -3.92 26.75
C LYS A 11 -32.65 -4.16 27.13
N LEU A 12 -32.28 -3.89 28.38
CA LEU A 12 -30.94 -4.12 28.87
C LEU A 12 -30.60 -5.61 28.83
N VAL A 13 -31.49 -6.48 29.32
CA VAL A 13 -31.33 -7.93 29.27
C VAL A 13 -31.19 -8.45 27.83
N GLN A 14 -31.98 -7.92 26.89
CA GLN A 14 -31.88 -8.29 25.48
C GLN A 14 -30.57 -7.84 24.83
N ALA A 15 -29.99 -6.73 25.29
CA ALA A 15 -28.73 -6.20 24.77
C ALA A 15 -27.48 -6.81 25.44
N LEU A 16 -27.62 -7.47 26.59
CA LEU A 16 -26.49 -8.08 27.32
C LEU A 16 -25.60 -8.99 26.45
N PRO A 17 -26.12 -9.87 25.59
CA PRO A 17 -25.28 -10.69 24.72
C PRO A 17 -24.41 -9.85 23.76
N GLN A 18 -24.98 -8.78 23.19
CA GLN A 18 -24.27 -7.86 22.30
C GLN A 18 -23.20 -7.08 23.05
N TYR A 19 -23.50 -6.62 24.28
CA TYR A 19 -22.52 -5.97 25.15
C TYR A 19 -21.39 -6.93 25.55
N SER A 20 -21.70 -8.20 25.84
CA SER A 20 -20.69 -9.22 26.11
C SER A 20 -19.74 -9.39 24.93
N GLU A 21 -20.27 -9.53 23.72
CA GLU A 21 -19.45 -9.66 22.50
C GLU A 21 -18.56 -8.43 22.25
N GLN A 22 -19.08 -7.22 22.52
CA GLN A 22 -18.28 -5.99 22.42
C GLN A 22 -17.15 -5.94 23.46
N ILE A 23 -17.41 -6.36 24.70
CA ILE A 23 -16.41 -6.46 25.75
C ILE A 23 -15.33 -7.47 25.37
N ASP A 24 -15.71 -8.63 24.83
CA ASP A 24 -14.76 -9.66 24.40
C ASP A 24 -13.85 -9.16 23.27
N LYS A 25 -14.43 -8.48 22.27
CA LYS A 25 -13.65 -7.83 21.19
C LYS A 25 -12.71 -6.76 21.73
N LEU A 26 -13.16 -5.92 22.64
CA LEU A 26 -12.34 -4.89 23.25
C LEU A 26 -11.18 -5.50 24.06
N SER A 27 -11.47 -6.53 24.85
CA SER A 27 -10.48 -7.27 25.65
C SER A 27 -9.39 -7.85 24.75
N LEU A 28 -9.77 -8.48 23.63
CA LEU A 28 -8.83 -8.99 22.63
C LEU A 28 -7.93 -7.87 22.08
N HIS A 29 -8.50 -6.71 21.71
CA HIS A 29 -7.71 -5.58 21.20
C HIS A 29 -6.75 -5.01 22.25
N VAL A 30 -7.15 -4.96 23.52
CA VAL A 30 -6.28 -4.54 24.63
C VAL A 30 -5.10 -5.51 24.79
N GLU A 31 -5.35 -6.82 24.73
CA GLU A 31 -4.28 -7.83 24.81
C GLU A 31 -3.30 -7.70 23.64
N ILE A 32 -3.81 -7.56 22.42
CA ILE A 32 -2.99 -7.36 21.21
C ILE A 32 -2.15 -6.08 21.35
N ALA A 33 -2.75 -4.97 21.74
CA ALA A 33 -2.04 -3.70 21.94
C ALA A 33 -0.95 -3.83 23.02
N GLY A 34 -1.25 -4.56 24.10
CA GLY A 34 -0.28 -4.89 25.15
C GLY A 34 0.93 -5.67 24.62
N LYS A 35 0.68 -6.71 23.80
CA LYS A 35 1.74 -7.50 23.16
C LYS A 35 2.58 -6.68 22.19
N ILE A 36 1.95 -5.87 21.33
CA ILE A 36 2.65 -4.99 20.39
C ILE A 36 3.55 -3.99 21.13
N ASN A 37 3.01 -3.32 22.15
CA ASN A 37 3.79 -2.36 22.95
C ASN A 37 4.97 -3.01 23.67
N ARG A 38 4.81 -4.26 24.12
CA ARG A 38 5.91 -5.03 24.71
C ARG A 38 7.02 -5.29 23.68
N ILE A 39 6.66 -5.78 22.49
CA ILE A 39 7.61 -6.04 21.40
C ILE A 39 8.34 -4.76 21.00
N ILE A 40 7.62 -3.64 20.82
CA ILE A 40 8.21 -2.34 20.45
C ILE A 40 9.31 -1.94 21.44
N ARG A 41 9.08 -2.13 22.75
CA ARG A 41 10.06 -1.81 23.80
C ARG A 41 11.22 -2.80 23.83
N GLU A 42 10.93 -4.10 23.83
CA GLU A 42 11.96 -5.15 23.98
C GLU A 42 12.91 -5.21 22.78
N THR A 43 12.44 -4.86 21.58
CA THR A 43 13.24 -4.92 20.36
C THR A 43 13.75 -3.56 19.88
N GLY A 44 13.50 -2.47 20.62
CA GLY A 44 13.99 -1.14 20.27
C GLY A 44 13.48 -0.62 18.92
N LEU A 45 12.21 -0.92 18.58
CA LEU A 45 11.67 -0.60 17.25
C LEU A 45 11.51 0.90 17.01
N ARG A 46 11.45 1.71 18.07
CA ARG A 46 11.38 3.17 17.96
C ARG A 46 12.67 3.73 17.40
N GLU A 47 13.80 3.30 17.94
CA GLU A 47 15.14 3.70 17.51
C GLU A 47 15.44 3.19 16.11
N LEU A 48 15.05 1.93 15.82
CA LEU A 48 15.16 1.36 14.49
C LEU A 48 14.32 2.12 13.47
N GLY A 49 13.05 2.38 13.78
CA GLY A 49 12.14 3.11 12.90
C GLY A 49 12.64 4.52 12.61
N GLN A 50 13.22 5.20 13.59
CA GLN A 50 13.85 6.51 13.38
C GLN A 50 15.02 6.39 12.41
N LEU A 51 15.89 5.40 12.60
CA LEU A 51 17.01 5.14 11.71
C LEU A 51 16.57 4.82 10.27
N GLU A 52 15.51 4.03 10.09
CA GLU A 52 14.93 3.74 8.77
C GLU A 52 14.43 5.02 8.09
N GLN A 53 13.71 5.89 8.83
CA GLN A 53 13.24 7.17 8.29
C GLN A 53 14.43 8.06 7.91
N ASP A 54 15.40 8.23 8.80
CA ASP A 54 16.56 9.08 8.55
C ASP A 54 17.39 8.56 7.36
N LEU A 55 17.47 7.25 7.17
CA LEU A 55 18.11 6.66 5.99
C LEU A 55 17.37 7.00 4.69
N VAL A 56 16.04 6.96 4.69
CA VAL A 56 15.21 7.32 3.53
C VAL A 56 15.34 8.81 3.18
N PHE A 57 15.51 9.67 4.20
CA PHE A 57 15.65 11.12 4.03
C PHE A 57 17.11 11.62 3.95
N GLY A 58 18.10 10.74 4.15
CA GLY A 58 19.52 11.03 3.97
C GLY A 58 20.23 11.64 5.18
N ASP A 59 19.84 11.29 6.40
CA ASP A 59 20.31 11.92 7.65
C ASP A 59 21.00 10.94 8.64
N ALA A 60 21.35 9.71 8.22
CA ALA A 60 21.86 8.70 9.16
C ALA A 60 23.10 7.90 8.71
N GLY A 61 23.90 7.53 9.72
CA GLY A 61 24.95 6.50 9.66
C GLY A 61 24.51 5.21 10.38
N PHE A 62 25.19 4.09 10.09
CA PHE A 62 24.88 2.79 10.68
C PHE A 62 25.30 2.73 12.16
N LYS A 63 24.40 2.26 13.04
CA LYS A 63 24.73 1.89 14.43
C LYS A 63 25.10 0.41 14.51
N ASP A 64 26.06 0.07 15.36
CA ASP A 64 26.57 -1.31 15.47
C ASP A 64 25.64 -2.27 16.22
N ASP A 65 24.80 -1.77 17.13
CA ASP A 65 23.95 -2.56 18.04
C ASP A 65 22.58 -2.93 17.43
N ILE A 66 22.59 -3.37 16.18
CA ILE A 66 21.37 -3.70 15.41
C ILE A 66 21.40 -5.17 15.01
N THR A 67 20.25 -5.85 15.12
CA THR A 67 20.09 -7.24 14.67
C THR A 67 20.49 -7.40 13.20
N ARG A 68 20.98 -8.58 12.84
CA ARG A 68 21.42 -8.88 11.47
C ARG A 68 20.32 -8.62 10.43
N GLU A 69 19.08 -9.02 10.71
CA GLU A 69 17.94 -8.80 9.82
C GLU A 69 17.65 -7.32 9.61
N ASN A 70 17.67 -6.52 10.69
CA ASN A 70 17.44 -5.08 10.61
C ASN A 70 18.59 -4.38 9.85
N LYS A 71 19.83 -4.81 10.04
CA LYS A 71 20.98 -4.31 9.27
C LYS A 71 20.85 -4.63 7.77
N LEU A 72 20.39 -5.83 7.44
CA LEU A 72 20.07 -6.23 6.06
C LEU A 72 18.97 -5.31 5.48
N ARG A 73 17.86 -5.11 6.19
CA ARG A 73 16.76 -4.22 5.77
C ARG A 73 17.25 -2.81 5.49
N LEU A 74 18.06 -2.24 6.39
CA LEU A 74 18.66 -0.92 6.19
C LEU A 74 19.53 -0.89 4.93
N LEU A 75 20.39 -1.88 4.71
CA LEU A 75 21.21 -1.95 3.50
C LEU A 75 20.37 -2.10 2.22
N MET A 76 19.27 -2.83 2.26
CA MET A 76 18.32 -2.92 1.14
C MET A 76 17.64 -1.58 0.85
N ILE A 77 17.30 -0.80 1.89
CA ILE A 77 16.80 0.57 1.72
C ILE A 77 17.88 1.43 1.04
N VAL A 78 19.14 1.37 1.49
CA VAL A 78 20.23 2.11 0.82
C VAL A 78 20.39 1.66 -0.63
N ALA A 79 20.37 0.36 -0.91
CA ALA A 79 20.53 -0.18 -2.26
C ALA A 79 19.40 0.26 -3.20
N SER A 80 18.19 0.46 -2.65
CA SER A 80 17.04 0.97 -3.41
C SER A 80 17.18 2.45 -3.77
N ILE A 81 17.84 3.24 -2.92
CA ILE A 81 17.97 4.70 -3.08
C ILE A 81 19.26 5.07 -3.82
N TYR A 82 20.35 4.34 -3.55
CA TYR A 82 21.70 4.59 -4.03
C TYR A 82 22.35 3.28 -4.54
N PRO A 83 21.85 2.68 -5.64
CA PRO A 83 22.39 1.43 -6.17
C PRO A 83 23.89 1.53 -6.50
N GLU A 84 24.37 2.70 -6.90
CA GLU A 84 25.78 2.97 -7.22
C GLU A 84 26.74 2.74 -6.06
N LYS A 85 26.25 2.79 -4.81
CA LYS A 85 27.08 2.55 -3.61
C LYS A 85 27.41 1.07 -3.42
N PHE A 86 26.65 0.18 -4.05
CA PHE A 86 26.83 -1.26 -3.97
C PHE A 86 27.58 -1.83 -5.18
N GLU A 87 28.06 -0.96 -6.09
CA GLU A 87 28.86 -1.37 -7.23
C GLU A 87 30.35 -1.51 -6.89
N GLY A 88 30.99 -2.54 -7.45
CA GLY A 88 32.42 -2.78 -7.34
C GLY A 88 32.91 -3.16 -5.93
N GLU A 89 34.20 -2.99 -5.70
CA GLU A 89 34.87 -3.40 -4.45
C GLU A 89 34.35 -2.64 -3.22
N LYS A 90 33.90 -1.39 -3.40
CA LYS A 90 33.36 -0.56 -2.31
C LYS A 90 32.08 -1.17 -1.74
N GLY A 91 31.16 -1.62 -2.60
CA GLY A 91 29.94 -2.31 -2.20
C GLY A 91 30.24 -3.62 -1.45
N LEU A 92 31.16 -4.42 -1.97
CA LEU A 92 31.59 -5.66 -1.32
C LEU A 92 32.21 -5.41 0.07
N ASN A 93 33.04 -4.37 0.21
CA ASN A 93 33.63 -4.00 1.49
C ASN A 93 32.58 -3.52 2.49
N LEU A 94 31.57 -2.76 2.04
CA LEU A 94 30.46 -2.32 2.88
C LEU A 94 29.65 -3.52 3.40
N MET A 95 29.33 -4.48 2.53
CA MET A 95 28.61 -5.71 2.91
C MET A 95 29.42 -6.57 3.89
N LYS A 96 30.74 -6.67 3.70
CA LYS A 96 31.65 -7.38 4.62
C LYS A 96 31.75 -6.68 5.97
N LEU A 97 31.88 -5.36 6.00
CA LEU A 97 31.89 -4.57 7.23
C LEU A 97 30.59 -4.74 8.03
N ALA A 98 29.47 -4.85 7.32
CA ALA A 98 28.16 -5.12 7.90
C ALA A 98 27.99 -6.55 8.44
N LYS A 99 28.95 -7.46 8.20
CA LYS A 99 28.92 -8.87 8.63
C LYS A 99 27.70 -9.64 8.09
N LEU A 100 27.30 -9.36 6.85
CA LEU A 100 26.22 -10.09 6.17
C LEU A 100 26.68 -11.49 5.73
N THR A 101 25.75 -12.45 5.62
CA THR A 101 26.04 -13.74 4.95
C THR A 101 25.96 -13.61 3.44
N ALA A 102 26.47 -14.62 2.71
CA ALA A 102 26.36 -14.68 1.26
C ALA A 102 24.91 -14.47 0.77
N ASP A 103 23.94 -15.18 1.36
CA ASP A 103 22.52 -15.04 1.00
C ASP A 103 21.98 -13.62 1.22
N ASP A 104 22.39 -12.96 2.31
CA ASP A 104 21.98 -11.59 2.61
C ASP A 104 22.60 -10.60 1.60
N MET A 105 23.86 -10.82 1.22
CA MET A 105 24.51 -10.05 0.16
C MET A 105 23.78 -10.22 -1.18
N THR A 106 23.32 -11.44 -1.50
CA THR A 106 22.50 -11.73 -2.67
C THR A 106 21.21 -10.91 -2.65
N ALA A 107 20.50 -10.86 -1.52
CA ALA A 107 19.28 -10.04 -1.40
C ALA A 107 19.53 -8.56 -1.67
N VAL A 108 20.62 -7.99 -1.12
CA VAL A 108 20.99 -6.58 -1.36
C VAL A 108 21.32 -6.35 -2.83
N ASN A 109 22.10 -7.22 -3.45
CA ASN A 109 22.45 -7.12 -4.86
C ASN A 109 21.22 -7.23 -5.76
N ASN A 110 20.27 -8.10 -5.41
CA ASN A 110 19.05 -8.34 -6.17
C ASN A 110 18.06 -7.17 -6.13
N MET A 111 18.22 -6.21 -5.21
CA MET A 111 17.45 -4.96 -5.24
C MET A 111 17.59 -4.22 -6.58
N ARG A 112 18.75 -4.33 -7.24
CA ARG A 112 18.98 -3.70 -8.56
C ARG A 112 18.10 -4.27 -9.67
N LEU A 113 17.67 -5.53 -9.54
CA LEU A 113 16.84 -6.20 -10.54
C LEU A 113 15.40 -5.65 -10.53
N LEU A 114 14.97 -5.02 -9.44
CA LEU A 114 13.66 -4.37 -9.33
C LEU A 114 13.66 -2.91 -9.81
N GLY A 115 14.83 -2.26 -9.89
CA GLY A 115 14.96 -0.82 -10.15
C GLY A 115 14.96 -0.40 -11.63
N GLY A 116 14.82 -1.34 -12.56
CA GLY A 116 15.07 -1.11 -13.99
C GLY A 116 16.57 -1.04 -14.30
N ALA A 117 16.98 -1.50 -15.48
CA ALA A 117 18.37 -1.45 -15.90
C ALA A 117 18.86 0.00 -15.89
N LEU A 118 19.89 0.29 -15.09
CA LEU A 118 20.55 1.59 -15.09
C LEU A 118 21.19 1.79 -16.48
N GLU A 119 20.63 2.67 -17.30
CA GLU A 119 21.33 3.21 -18.46
C GLU A 119 22.65 3.83 -17.96
N SER A 120 23.74 3.12 -18.22
CA SER A 120 25.09 3.47 -17.73
C SER A 120 25.60 4.76 -18.39
N LYS A 121 25.20 5.92 -17.86
CA LYS A 121 25.90 7.17 -18.17
C LYS A 121 27.16 7.28 -17.32
N LYS A 122 28.27 6.77 -17.88
CA LYS A 122 29.63 7.01 -17.40
C LYS A 122 29.86 8.51 -17.19
N SER A 123 30.28 8.91 -15.98
CA SER A 123 31.13 10.09 -15.83
C SER A 123 32.28 9.79 -14.89
N THR A 124 33.48 9.93 -15.46
CA THR A 124 34.80 9.71 -14.91
C THR A 124 35.27 10.89 -14.04
N ILE A 125 36.23 10.59 -13.14
CA ILE A 125 37.25 11.47 -12.51
C ILE A 125 36.90 12.16 -11.17
N GLY A 126 37.74 11.89 -10.15
CA GLY A 126 37.92 12.75 -8.97
C GLY A 126 38.44 12.03 -7.72
N ALA A 127 39.72 12.24 -7.37
CA ALA A 127 40.48 11.57 -6.32
C ALA A 127 40.12 11.98 -4.88
N PHE A 128 40.34 11.04 -3.95
CA PHE A 128 40.52 11.13 -2.49
C PHE A 128 39.80 12.23 -1.67
N SER A 129 38.79 11.83 -0.90
CA SER A 129 38.57 12.26 0.50
C SER A 129 37.61 11.30 1.22
N LEU A 130 38.07 10.67 2.31
CA LEU A 130 37.24 9.89 3.22
C LEU A 130 36.48 10.85 4.15
N LYS A 131 35.41 11.46 3.62
CA LYS A 131 34.41 12.20 4.40
C LYS A 131 33.03 11.75 3.97
N PHE A 132 32.27 11.19 4.91
CA PHE A 132 30.85 10.87 4.74
C PHE A 132 30.03 12.17 4.75
N ASP A 133 30.13 12.96 3.67
CA ASP A 133 29.25 14.10 3.44
C ASP A 133 27.98 13.61 2.73
N ILE A 134 26.92 13.38 3.50
CA ILE A 134 25.56 13.15 2.99
C ILE A 134 24.92 14.50 2.63
N HIS A 135 25.61 15.34 1.86
CA HIS A 135 25.07 16.62 1.44
C HIS A 135 25.32 16.88 -0.05
N LYS A 136 24.21 17.17 -0.74
CA LYS A 136 24.09 17.73 -2.11
C LYS A 136 24.11 16.75 -3.29
N LYS A 137 23.18 15.79 -3.28
CA LYS A 137 22.32 15.57 -4.47
C LYS A 137 20.88 15.90 -4.08
N LYS A 138 20.41 17.03 -4.63
CA LYS A 138 19.24 17.80 -4.21
C LYS A 138 17.91 17.20 -4.69
N ARG A 139 17.69 15.90 -4.44
CA ARG A 139 16.36 15.26 -4.50
C ARG A 139 16.36 14.15 -3.47
N ALA A 140 15.75 14.39 -2.31
CA ALA A 140 15.30 13.29 -1.48
C ALA A 140 14.45 12.38 -2.37
N ALA A 141 14.68 11.06 -2.32
CA ALA A 141 13.91 10.10 -3.12
C ALA A 141 12.40 10.18 -2.82
N ARG A 142 12.02 10.81 -1.69
CA ARG A 142 10.65 11.14 -1.30
C ARG A 142 10.55 12.58 -0.84
N LYS A 143 9.50 13.28 -1.26
CA LYS A 143 9.16 14.62 -0.76
C LYS A 143 8.60 14.47 0.65
N ASP A 144 9.24 15.07 1.66
CA ASP A 144 8.69 15.11 3.02
C ASP A 144 7.35 15.86 3.02
N ARG A 145 6.31 15.25 3.61
CA ARG A 145 5.00 15.90 3.80
C ARG A 145 4.99 16.47 5.22
N SER A 146 5.50 17.69 5.36
CA SER A 146 5.45 18.46 6.60
C SER A 146 4.01 18.77 6.99
N GLY A 147 3.42 17.94 7.86
CA GLY A 147 2.06 18.14 8.37
C GLY A 147 1.63 17.22 9.52
N GLY A 148 2.53 16.44 10.12
CA GLY A 148 2.20 15.56 11.25
C GLY A 148 2.63 16.15 12.60
N GLU A 149 1.73 16.12 13.57
CA GLU A 149 2.01 16.32 15.00
C GLU A 149 3.23 15.49 15.46
N GLU A 150 3.95 15.94 16.50
CA GLU A 150 5.15 15.28 17.05
C GLU A 150 4.97 13.78 17.36
N THR A 151 3.73 13.33 17.55
CA THR A 151 3.34 11.93 17.74
C THR A 151 3.65 11.01 16.55
N TRP A 152 3.85 11.56 15.34
CA TRP A 152 3.96 10.79 14.09
C TRP A 152 5.35 10.81 13.43
N GLN A 153 6.41 11.20 14.16
CA GLN A 153 7.78 11.32 13.62
C GLN A 153 8.31 10.02 12.95
N LEU A 154 7.87 8.84 13.41
CA LEU A 154 8.20 7.53 12.82
C LEU A 154 7.41 7.19 11.55
N SER A 155 6.42 7.99 11.17
CA SER A 155 5.48 7.75 10.06
C SER A 155 5.58 8.78 8.94
N ARG A 156 6.77 9.37 8.74
CA ARG A 156 7.03 10.34 7.64
C ARG A 156 6.96 9.68 6.26
N PHE A 157 7.36 8.42 6.14
CA PHE A 157 7.29 7.66 4.90
C PHE A 157 5.84 7.40 4.44
N TYR A 158 5.57 7.65 3.16
CA TYR A 158 4.36 7.23 2.47
C TYR A 158 4.68 6.34 1.27
N PRO A 159 3.92 5.24 1.07
CA PRO A 159 3.99 4.41 -0.13
C PRO A 159 3.79 5.19 -1.44
N MET A 160 4.46 4.80 -2.53
CA MET A 160 4.31 5.47 -3.85
C MET A 160 2.86 5.48 -4.33
N ILE A 161 2.13 4.40 -4.04
CA ILE A 161 0.74 4.24 -4.43
C ILE A 161 -0.14 5.39 -3.90
N GLU A 162 0.22 6.03 -2.76
CA GLU A 162 -0.52 7.18 -2.26
C GLU A 162 -0.50 8.33 -3.29
N GLU A 163 0.68 8.66 -3.81
CA GLU A 163 0.86 9.73 -4.79
C GLU A 163 0.25 9.36 -6.15
N LEU A 164 0.44 8.12 -6.61
CA LEU A 164 -0.09 7.66 -7.89
C LEU A 164 -1.61 7.67 -7.92
N VAL A 165 -2.26 7.15 -6.88
CA VAL A 165 -3.72 7.13 -6.78
C VAL A 165 -4.28 8.54 -6.56
N GLU A 166 -3.59 9.42 -5.81
CA GLU A 166 -3.98 10.83 -5.70
C GLU A 166 -3.92 11.57 -7.04
N LYS A 167 -2.83 11.39 -7.82
CA LYS A 167 -2.70 11.99 -9.15
C LYS A 167 -3.73 11.43 -10.13
N LEU A 168 -3.95 10.12 -10.12
CA LEU A 168 -4.99 9.47 -10.92
C LEU A 168 -6.39 9.97 -10.53
N GLY A 169 -6.64 10.16 -9.23
CA GLY A 169 -7.87 10.73 -8.70
C GLY A 169 -8.20 12.12 -9.25
N LYS A 170 -7.16 12.92 -9.51
CA LYS A 170 -7.23 14.29 -10.05
C LYS A 170 -7.06 14.39 -11.56
N ASN A 171 -6.81 13.28 -12.26
CA ASN A 171 -6.41 13.24 -13.67
C ASN A 171 -5.08 13.98 -13.97
N GLU A 172 -4.17 14.03 -12.99
CA GLU A 172 -2.84 14.65 -13.09
C GLU A 172 -1.72 13.61 -13.27
N LEU A 173 -2.06 12.35 -13.53
CA LEU A 173 -1.09 11.28 -13.74
C LEU A 173 -0.42 11.45 -15.12
N SER A 174 0.92 11.36 -15.15
CA SER A 174 1.73 11.45 -16.37
C SER A 174 1.31 10.36 -17.36
N LYS A 175 0.91 10.77 -18.57
CA LYS A 175 0.53 9.85 -19.64
C LYS A 175 1.75 9.21 -20.31
N ASP A 176 2.92 9.83 -20.18
CA ASP A 176 4.18 9.31 -20.71
C ASP A 176 4.67 8.13 -19.86
N ASP A 177 4.58 8.27 -18.53
CA ASP A 177 5.01 7.21 -17.59
C ASP A 177 3.94 6.11 -17.42
N TYR A 178 2.66 6.48 -17.54
CA TYR A 178 1.51 5.58 -17.37
C TYR A 178 0.57 5.67 -18.57
N PRO A 179 0.95 5.12 -19.74
CA PRO A 179 0.13 5.16 -20.94
C PRO A 179 -1.15 4.34 -20.77
N CYS A 180 -2.27 4.88 -21.25
CA CYS A 180 -3.52 4.14 -21.28
C CYS A 180 -3.51 3.22 -22.52
N MET A 181 -3.56 1.90 -22.31
CA MET A 181 -3.58 0.93 -23.41
C MET A 181 -4.89 0.98 -24.22
N ASN A 182 -5.96 1.46 -23.59
CA ASN A 182 -7.25 1.69 -24.23
C ASN A 182 -7.55 3.17 -24.11
N ASP A 183 -7.35 3.96 -25.16
CA ASP A 183 -7.92 5.30 -25.18
C ASP A 183 -9.42 5.17 -24.87
N PRO A 184 -9.97 6.01 -23.97
CA PRO A 184 -11.40 5.99 -23.72
C PRO A 184 -12.09 6.40 -25.02
N SER A 185 -12.54 5.41 -25.79
CA SER A 185 -13.55 5.63 -26.81
C SER A 185 -14.69 6.35 -26.10
N PRO A 186 -15.23 7.46 -26.65
CA PRO A 186 -16.33 8.19 -26.04
C PRO A 186 -17.56 7.28 -26.07
N THR A 187 -17.67 6.42 -25.06
CA THR A 187 -18.73 5.44 -24.95
C THR A 187 -19.87 6.14 -24.21
N PHE A 188 -20.72 6.79 -25.01
CA PHE A 188 -22.17 6.74 -24.87
C PHE A 188 -22.84 7.25 -23.58
N HIS A 189 -22.21 8.15 -22.82
CA HIS A 189 -22.92 9.02 -21.86
C HIS A 189 -22.44 10.47 -21.98
N GLY A 190 -22.50 11.01 -23.19
CA GLY A 190 -22.54 12.46 -23.37
C GLY A 190 -23.98 12.92 -23.24
N THR A 191 -24.33 13.58 -22.14
CA THR A 191 -25.53 14.44 -22.10
C THR A 191 -25.31 15.60 -23.04
N THR A 192 -25.74 15.46 -24.29
CA THR A 192 -25.94 16.59 -25.20
C THR A 192 -27.15 17.39 -24.73
N PRO A 193 -27.06 18.72 -24.58
CA PRO A 193 -28.23 19.56 -24.44
C PRO A 193 -28.86 19.75 -25.82
N SER A 194 -30.03 19.17 -26.05
CA SER A 194 -30.92 19.53 -27.18
C SER A 194 -32.34 19.50 -26.63
N ALA A 195 -32.98 20.66 -26.53
CA ALA A 195 -33.77 21.24 -27.61
C ALA A 195 -34.98 20.34 -27.93
N LEU A 196 -36.13 20.84 -27.48
CA LEU A 196 -37.52 20.61 -27.91
C LEU A 196 -37.73 19.49 -28.94
N THR A 197 -38.58 18.51 -28.62
CA THR A 197 -39.82 18.21 -29.37
C THR A 197 -40.56 16.96 -28.85
N ASN A 198 -41.88 17.12 -28.74
CA ASN A 198 -43.00 16.21 -28.99
C ASN A 198 -43.00 14.73 -28.53
N GLU A 199 -44.09 14.42 -27.84
CA GLU A 199 -44.65 13.11 -27.52
C GLU A 199 -44.93 12.22 -28.75
N VAL A 200 -44.61 10.92 -28.66
CA VAL A 200 -45.37 9.76 -29.24
C VAL A 200 -45.04 8.49 -28.39
N PRO A 201 -45.98 7.57 -28.10
CA PRO A 201 -45.86 6.62 -26.99
C PRO A 201 -45.21 5.27 -27.33
N ALA A 202 -44.89 4.53 -26.25
CA ALA A 202 -44.13 3.30 -26.18
C ALA A 202 -44.71 2.09 -26.94
N ALA A 203 -43.82 1.33 -27.59
CA ALA A 203 -44.10 0.01 -28.12
C ALA A 203 -43.43 -1.07 -27.25
N HIS A 204 -44.26 -1.94 -26.66
CA HIS A 204 -43.84 -3.08 -25.86
C HIS A 204 -43.24 -4.18 -26.75
N SER A 205 -41.96 -4.52 -26.54
CA SER A 205 -41.33 -5.67 -27.19
C SER A 205 -41.13 -6.81 -26.20
N MET A 206 -41.98 -7.83 -26.32
CA MET A 206 -41.83 -9.12 -25.67
C MET A 206 -40.73 -9.94 -26.37
N ARG A 207 -39.48 -9.82 -25.91
CA ARG A 207 -38.49 -10.87 -26.12
C ARG A 207 -37.55 -10.97 -24.93
N SER A 208 -37.86 -11.94 -24.08
CA SER A 208 -37.05 -12.43 -22.96
C SER A 208 -35.61 -12.68 -23.41
N ARG A 209 -34.68 -11.84 -22.96
CA ARG A 209 -33.25 -12.12 -22.99
C ARG A 209 -32.85 -12.42 -21.54
N ARG A 210 -32.65 -13.70 -21.23
CA ARG A 210 -32.17 -14.18 -19.93
C ARG A 210 -30.81 -13.52 -19.64
N THR A 211 -30.80 -12.54 -18.75
CA THR A 211 -29.58 -12.04 -18.13
C THR A 211 -29.00 -13.12 -17.21
N PRO A 212 -27.70 -13.45 -17.32
CA PRO A 212 -27.07 -14.45 -16.46
C PRO A 212 -27.15 -14.01 -14.99
N THR A 213 -27.55 -14.95 -14.12
CA THR A 213 -27.96 -14.73 -12.73
C THR A 213 -26.87 -14.10 -11.84
N TRP A 214 -25.60 -14.14 -12.24
CA TRP A 214 -24.49 -13.50 -11.52
C TRP A 214 -24.52 -11.96 -11.55
N ALA A 215 -25.25 -11.36 -12.51
CA ALA A 215 -25.36 -9.91 -12.66
C ALA A 215 -26.66 -9.31 -12.07
N ARG A 216 -27.44 -10.08 -11.31
CA ARG A 216 -28.65 -9.54 -10.65
C ARG A 216 -28.29 -8.87 -9.33
N PRO A 217 -28.59 -7.57 -9.13
CA PRO A 217 -28.56 -6.99 -7.80
C PRO A 217 -29.70 -7.62 -6.98
N ARG A 218 -29.35 -8.45 -6.00
CA ARG A 218 -30.30 -8.94 -5.00
C ARG A 218 -30.71 -7.76 -4.12
N SER A 219 -31.79 -7.07 -4.48
CA SER A 219 -32.57 -6.24 -3.56
C SER A 219 -33.86 -7.00 -3.24
N SER A 220 -33.77 -7.97 -2.35
CA SER A 220 -34.92 -8.38 -1.55
C SER A 220 -34.65 -7.91 -0.12
N ASP A 221 -35.60 -7.12 0.36
CA ASP A 221 -35.72 -6.67 1.74
C ASP A 221 -36.48 -7.75 2.51
N ASP A 222 -35.81 -8.87 2.77
CA ASP A 222 -36.26 -9.87 3.72
C ASP A 222 -35.52 -9.62 5.04
N GLY A 223 -36.20 -8.83 5.88
CA GLY A 223 -35.74 -8.37 7.18
C GLY A 223 -35.53 -9.49 8.19
N TYR A 224 -34.43 -10.24 8.05
CA TYR A 224 -33.85 -11.01 9.15
C TYR A 224 -32.39 -11.37 8.82
N SER A 225 -31.44 -10.49 9.12
CA SER A 225 -30.02 -10.89 9.17
C SER A 225 -29.19 -9.89 9.94
N SER A 226 -28.69 -10.32 11.09
CA SER A 226 -27.73 -9.63 11.95
C SER A 226 -26.34 -9.62 11.30
N ASP A 227 -26.12 -8.72 10.35
CA ASP A 227 -24.78 -8.23 10.02
C ASP A 227 -24.89 -6.83 9.38
N SER A 228 -25.06 -5.83 10.24
CA SER A 228 -25.33 -4.45 9.83
C SER A 228 -24.08 -3.71 9.33
N VAL A 229 -22.87 -4.17 9.66
CA VAL A 229 -21.63 -3.45 9.34
C VAL A 229 -21.29 -3.56 7.85
N LEU A 230 -21.48 -4.75 7.25
CA LEU A 230 -21.22 -4.95 5.81
C LEU A 230 -22.29 -4.30 4.92
N LYS A 231 -23.54 -4.20 5.39
CA LYS A 231 -24.63 -3.57 4.61
C LYS A 231 -24.47 -2.06 4.49
N HIS A 232 -24.02 -1.36 5.55
CA HIS A 232 -23.75 0.08 5.49
C HIS A 232 -22.59 0.42 4.54
N ALA A 233 -21.51 -0.35 4.57
CA ALA A 233 -20.41 -0.16 3.62
C ALA A 233 -20.88 -0.33 2.16
N SER A 234 -21.72 -1.34 1.87
CA SER A 234 -22.20 -1.62 0.51
C SER A 234 -23.07 -0.53 -0.13
N SER A 235 -23.84 0.21 0.67
CA SER A 235 -24.69 1.30 0.18
C SER A 235 -23.88 2.60 0.00
N ASP A 236 -22.83 2.79 0.80
CA ASP A 236 -21.90 3.91 0.67
C ASP A 236 -21.11 3.81 -0.64
N PHE A 237 -20.60 2.62 -1.01
CA PHE A 237 -19.90 2.42 -2.29
C PHE A 237 -20.76 2.71 -3.53
N LYS A 238 -22.09 2.55 -3.45
CA LYS A 238 -23.01 2.89 -4.56
C LYS A 238 -23.10 4.39 -4.84
N LYS A 239 -22.71 5.23 -3.88
CA LYS A 239 -22.68 6.70 -4.01
C LYS A 239 -21.30 7.24 -4.38
N MET A 240 -20.29 6.38 -4.46
CA MET A 240 -18.91 6.77 -4.77
C MET A 240 -18.70 6.89 -6.28
N GLY A 241 -17.75 7.71 -6.69
CA GLY A 241 -17.37 7.87 -8.10
C GLY A 241 -16.73 6.63 -8.72
N GLN A 242 -16.21 6.76 -9.95
CA GLN A 242 -15.62 5.64 -10.69
C GLN A 242 -14.55 4.91 -9.88
N ARG A 243 -14.66 3.59 -9.76
CA ARG A 243 -13.72 2.75 -9.00
C ARG A 243 -12.31 2.84 -9.59
N ILE A 244 -11.31 2.74 -8.71
CA ILE A 244 -9.89 2.65 -9.07
C ILE A 244 -9.42 1.25 -8.70
N PHE A 245 -8.97 0.48 -9.69
CA PHE A 245 -8.35 -0.82 -9.46
C PHE A 245 -6.83 -0.68 -9.57
N VAL A 246 -6.10 -1.11 -8.55
CA VAL A 246 -4.64 -1.16 -8.57
C VAL A 246 -4.22 -2.60 -8.35
N PHE A 247 -3.37 -3.13 -9.24
CA PHE A 247 -2.80 -4.46 -9.08
C PHE A 247 -1.29 -4.37 -8.97
N ILE A 248 -0.72 -4.84 -7.85
CA ILE A 248 0.73 -4.88 -7.63
C ILE A 248 1.24 -6.30 -7.89
N VAL A 249 2.01 -6.46 -8.96
CA VAL A 249 2.73 -7.70 -9.26
C VAL A 249 3.96 -7.79 -8.36
N GLY A 250 4.17 -8.95 -7.74
CA GLY A 250 5.31 -9.21 -6.85
C GLY A 250 4.94 -9.20 -5.36
N GLY A 251 3.86 -8.50 -5.01
CA GLY A 251 3.25 -8.49 -3.68
C GLY A 251 2.96 -7.07 -3.18
N THR A 252 2.05 -6.95 -2.21
CA THR A 252 1.73 -5.67 -1.56
C THR A 252 1.98 -5.74 -0.06
N THR A 253 2.11 -4.59 0.59
CA THR A 253 2.32 -4.45 2.02
C THR A 253 1.08 -3.92 2.73
N ARG A 254 0.99 -4.16 4.04
CA ARG A 254 -0.11 -3.61 4.87
C ARG A 254 -0.14 -2.07 4.89
N SER A 255 0.98 -1.40 4.66
CA SER A 255 1.04 0.06 4.58
C SER A 255 0.39 0.59 3.31
N GLU A 256 0.54 -0.09 2.17
CA GLU A 256 -0.15 0.22 0.91
C GLU A 256 -1.65 -0.03 1.00
N LEU A 257 -2.06 -1.13 1.64
CA LEU A 257 -3.47 -1.42 1.91
C LEU A 257 -4.12 -0.31 2.76
N ARG A 258 -3.43 0.12 3.83
CA ARG A 258 -3.88 1.25 4.67
C ARG A 258 -4.06 2.53 3.87
N VAL A 259 -3.13 2.83 2.95
CA VAL A 259 -3.22 3.99 2.07
C VAL A 259 -4.43 3.91 1.15
N CYS A 260 -4.69 2.76 0.51
CA CYS A 260 -5.84 2.60 -0.37
C CYS A 260 -7.17 2.82 0.37
N HIS A 261 -7.28 2.31 1.60
CA HIS A 261 -8.44 2.56 2.46
C HIS A 261 -8.60 4.06 2.80
N LYS A 262 -7.51 4.73 3.17
CA LYS A 262 -7.50 6.18 3.44
C LYS A 262 -7.93 6.99 2.21
N LEU A 263 -7.43 6.63 1.03
CA LEU A 263 -7.75 7.33 -0.22
C LEU A 263 -9.18 7.11 -0.69
N THR A 264 -9.77 5.96 -0.35
CA THR A 264 -11.17 5.67 -0.67
C THR A 264 -12.10 6.72 -0.05
N ALA A 265 -11.91 7.02 1.23
CA ALA A 265 -12.65 8.07 1.91
C ALA A 265 -12.31 9.48 1.38
N LYS A 266 -11.02 9.75 1.11
CA LYS A 266 -10.55 11.08 0.67
C LYS A 266 -11.04 11.45 -0.73
N LEU A 267 -11.06 10.51 -1.67
CA LEU A 267 -11.41 10.74 -3.06
C LEU A 267 -12.90 10.52 -3.35
N ASN A 268 -13.67 10.01 -2.38
CA ASN A 268 -15.03 9.54 -2.58
C ASN A 268 -15.16 8.58 -3.79
N ARG A 269 -14.14 7.72 -3.97
CA ARG A 269 -14.02 6.70 -5.03
C ARG A 269 -13.51 5.42 -4.40
N GLU A 270 -14.12 4.28 -4.71
CA GLU A 270 -13.65 2.99 -4.19
C GLU A 270 -12.28 2.64 -4.79
N VAL A 271 -11.24 2.50 -3.94
CA VAL A 271 -9.91 2.07 -4.35
C VAL A 271 -9.73 0.60 -3.97
N VAL A 272 -9.69 -0.26 -4.98
CA VAL A 272 -9.53 -1.71 -4.81
C VAL A 272 -8.09 -2.08 -5.12
N LEU A 273 -7.39 -2.61 -4.10
CA LEU A 273 -6.01 -3.08 -4.21
C LEU A 273 -5.99 -4.60 -4.36
N GLY A 274 -5.45 -5.07 -5.49
CA GLY A 274 -5.09 -6.46 -5.74
C GLY A 274 -3.58 -6.64 -5.77
N SER A 275 -3.11 -7.85 -5.49
CA SER A 275 -1.69 -8.20 -5.60
C SER A 275 -1.51 -9.71 -5.78
N SER A 276 -0.31 -10.13 -6.16
CA SER A 276 0.05 -11.55 -6.21
C SER A 276 0.18 -12.19 -4.81
N SER A 277 0.52 -11.40 -3.79
CA SER A 277 0.60 -11.83 -2.38
C SER A 277 0.62 -10.63 -1.43
N LEU A 278 0.29 -10.85 -0.16
CA LEU A 278 0.47 -9.86 0.90
C LEU A 278 1.75 -10.19 1.66
N ASP A 279 2.75 -9.32 1.56
CA ASP A 279 4.10 -9.58 2.06
C ASP A 279 4.45 -8.75 3.30
N ASP A 280 5.10 -9.41 4.25
CA ASP A 280 5.85 -8.80 5.34
C ASP A 280 7.36 -8.70 5.01
N PRO A 281 8.14 -7.85 5.70
CA PRO A 281 9.55 -7.65 5.39
C PRO A 281 10.39 -8.95 5.27
N PRO A 282 10.23 -9.97 6.15
CA PRO A 282 10.96 -11.23 6.02
C PRO A 282 10.62 -12.02 4.74
N GLN A 283 9.35 -11.96 4.32
CA GLN A 283 8.89 -12.63 3.09
C GLN A 283 9.47 -11.95 1.86
N PHE A 284 9.49 -10.62 1.84
CA PHE A 284 10.10 -9.83 0.77
C PHE A 284 11.62 -10.11 0.66
N ILE A 285 12.34 -10.17 1.79
CA ILE A 285 13.76 -10.55 1.83
C ILE A 285 13.95 -11.96 1.24
N THR A 286 13.10 -12.91 1.62
CA THR A 286 13.19 -14.30 1.14
C THR A 286 12.99 -14.37 -0.38
N LYS A 287 11.98 -13.68 -0.92
CA LYS A 287 11.76 -13.58 -2.36
C LYS A 287 12.98 -13.01 -3.09
N LEU A 288 13.59 -11.97 -2.54
CA LEU A 288 14.80 -11.39 -3.12
C LEU A 288 16.01 -12.30 -3.06
N LYS A 289 16.17 -13.12 -2.02
CA LYS A 289 17.23 -14.14 -1.97
C LYS A 289 17.05 -15.19 -3.06
N MET A 290 15.80 -15.54 -3.38
CA MET A 290 15.45 -16.51 -4.41
C MET A 290 15.47 -15.93 -5.83
N LEU A 291 15.49 -14.60 -5.97
CA LEU A 291 15.52 -13.94 -7.27
C LEU A 291 16.85 -14.26 -7.95
N THR A 292 16.82 -15.10 -8.97
CA THR A 292 17.99 -15.35 -9.83
C THR A 292 17.82 -14.57 -11.11
N ALA A 293 18.94 -14.08 -11.66
CA ALA A 293 18.98 -13.54 -13.02
C ALA A 293 18.93 -14.69 -14.04
N HIS A 294 17.97 -15.61 -13.92
CA HIS A 294 17.59 -16.38 -15.08
C HIS A 294 16.88 -15.40 -16.00
N GLU A 295 17.54 -15.07 -17.11
CA GLU A 295 16.86 -14.55 -18.28
C GLU A 295 15.63 -15.42 -18.46
N LEU A 296 14.45 -14.85 -18.22
CA LEU A 296 13.20 -15.45 -18.67
C LEU A 296 13.34 -15.54 -20.18
N SER A 297 13.77 -16.70 -20.66
CA SER A 297 13.76 -16.98 -22.09
C SER A 297 12.32 -16.79 -22.53
N LEU A 298 12.12 -15.91 -23.50
CA LEU A 298 10.81 -15.69 -24.11
C LEU A 298 10.23 -16.96 -24.74
N ASP A 299 11.01 -18.04 -24.83
CA ASP A 299 10.59 -19.37 -25.29
C ASP A 299 9.63 -20.09 -24.32
N ASP A 300 9.54 -19.67 -23.05
CA ASP A 300 8.62 -20.29 -22.08
C ASP A 300 7.21 -19.67 -22.07
N ILE A 301 6.97 -18.62 -22.88
CA ILE A 301 5.65 -18.02 -23.06
C ILE A 301 4.98 -18.65 -24.29
N GLN A 302 4.43 -19.85 -24.12
CA GLN A 302 3.42 -20.34 -25.07
C GLN A 302 2.11 -19.57 -24.82
N ILE A 303 1.78 -18.68 -25.76
CA ILE A 303 0.43 -18.10 -25.91
C ILE A 303 -0.47 -19.13 -26.61
#